data_AF-A0A8S2ZKS5-F1
#
_entry.id   AF-A0A8S2ZKS5-F1
#
_cell.length_a   1.000
_cell.length_b   1.000
_cell.length_c   1.000
_cell.angle_alpha   90.00
_cell.angle_beta   90.00
_cell.angle_gamma   90.00
#
_symmetry.space_group_name_H-M   'P 1'
#
loop_
_entity.id
_entity.type
_entity.pdbx_description
1 polymer ?
#
loop_
_entity_poly.entity_id
_entity_poly.type
_entity_poly.pdbx_seq_one_letter_code
_entity_poly.pdbx_strand_id
1 'polypeptide(L)'
;WDVFRDKLAELDWYELVEDGGLDNSVLLVEKMILWIADFVVPHKIIVVKSNDRPWFNENLPELLKEKHELYKIDCRFKTTSSAANSRRASHDFEKACKAAKKEYFLKLSAEMNSSSKLWWRQ
;
A
#
# COMPACT_ATOMS: atom_id res chain seq x y z
N TRP A 1 10.01 4.66 15.65
CA TRP A 1 8.82 4.23 14.89
C TRP A 1 7.55 4.91 15.38
N ASP A 2 7.35 5.07 16.69
CA ASP A 2 6.18 5.79 17.22
C ASP A 2 6.14 7.26 16.77
N VAL A 3 7.23 8.00 16.95
CA VAL A 3 7.36 9.41 16.50
C VAL A 3 7.05 9.61 15.01
N PHE A 4 7.41 8.65 14.16
CA PHE A 4 7.12 8.71 12.72
C PHE A 4 5.63 8.53 12.44
N ARG A 5 4.96 7.63 13.17
CA ARG A 5 3.51 7.41 13.06
C ARG A 5 2.73 8.61 13.60
N ASP A 6 3.17 9.19 14.70
CA ASP A 6 2.55 10.36 15.29
C ASP A 6 2.60 11.55 14.33
N LYS A 7 3.76 11.78 13.69
CA LYS A 7 3.93 12.83 12.67
C LYS A 7 3.09 12.61 11.41
N LEU A 8 2.91 11.36 10.98
CA LEU A 8 2.02 11.04 9.86
C LEU A 8 0.54 11.29 10.20
N ALA A 9 0.15 11.10 11.46
CA ALA A 9 -1.22 11.36 11.91
C ALA A 9 -1.53 12.86 12.00
N GLU A 10 -0.51 13.72 12.12
CA GLU A 10 -0.64 15.18 12.10
C GLU A 10 -0.84 15.77 10.69
N LEU A 11 -0.64 14.97 9.63
CA LEU A 11 -0.83 15.44 8.25
C LEU A 11 -2.31 15.64 7.93
N ASP A 12 -2.64 16.78 7.31
CA ASP A 12 -3.97 17.01 6.75
C ASP A 12 -4.13 16.25 5.42
N TRP A 13 -4.70 15.05 5.52
CA TRP A 13 -4.96 14.20 4.37
C TRP A 13 -6.02 14.76 3.41
N TYR A 14 -6.82 15.74 3.84
CA TYR A 14 -7.85 16.34 2.99
C TYR A 14 -7.26 17.37 2.03
N GLU A 15 -6.31 18.18 2.48
CA GLU A 15 -5.61 19.18 1.66
C GLU A 15 -4.87 18.53 0.47
N LEU A 16 -4.38 17.29 0.66
CA LEU A 16 -3.70 16.49 -0.36
C LEU A 16 -4.59 16.13 -1.58
N VAL A 17 -5.91 16.11 -1.41
CA VAL A 17 -6.89 15.65 -2.42
C VAL A 17 -7.52 16.82 -3.19
N GLU A 18 -7.44 18.05 -2.66
CA GLU A 18 -8.02 19.23 -3.30
C GLU A 18 -7.21 19.77 -4.47
N ASP A 19 -5.93 19.41 -4.58
CA ASP A 19 -5.00 19.94 -5.61
C ASP A 19 -5.17 19.24 -6.98
N GLY A 20 -6.39 19.24 -7.51
CA GLY A 20 -6.77 19.15 -8.94
C GLY A 20 -6.30 17.98 -9.83
N GLY A 21 -5.35 17.15 -9.40
CA GLY A 21 -4.69 16.15 -10.23
C GLY A 21 -4.02 15.05 -9.40
N LEU A 22 -4.36 13.79 -9.70
CA LEU A 22 -3.89 12.61 -9.00
C LEU A 22 -2.35 12.55 -8.89
N ASP A 23 -1.64 12.89 -9.97
CA ASP A 23 -0.18 12.85 -10.01
C ASP A 23 0.44 13.89 -9.06
N ASN A 24 -0.14 15.08 -8.96
CA ASN A 24 0.32 16.12 -8.04
C ASN A 24 0.08 15.71 -6.58
N SER A 25 -1.10 15.14 -6.29
CA SER A 25 -1.40 14.58 -4.96
C SER A 25 -0.39 13.51 -4.55
N VAL A 26 -0.03 12.60 -5.46
CA VAL A 26 0.96 11.54 -5.20
C VAL A 26 2.34 12.13 -4.91
N LEU A 27 2.80 13.09 -5.72
CA LEU A 27 4.07 13.78 -5.50
C LEU A 27 4.11 14.55 -4.17
N LEU A 28 2.98 15.16 -3.78
CA LEU A 28 2.87 15.89 -2.53
C LEU A 28 2.94 14.94 -1.33
N VAL A 29 2.24 13.80 -1.40
CA VAL A 29 2.33 12.73 -0.39
C VAL A 29 3.78 12.23 -0.26
N GLU A 30 4.46 11.97 -1.37
CA GLU A 30 5.85 11.50 -1.35
C GLU A 30 6.76 12.50 -0.64
N LYS A 31 6.66 13.79 -0.98
CA LYS A 31 7.43 14.86 -0.35
C LYS A 31 7.16 14.95 1.16
N MET A 32 5.90 14.86 1.59
CA MET A 32 5.55 14.89 3.01
C MET A 32 6.15 13.71 3.78
N ILE A 33 6.06 12.50 3.21
CA ILE A 33 6.64 11.29 3.82
C ILE A 33 8.16 11.44 3.95
N LEU A 34 8.84 11.90 2.90
CA LEU A 34 10.29 12.12 2.93
C LEU A 34 10.69 13.18 3.96
N TRP A 35 9.94 14.28 4.06
CA TRP A 35 10.20 15.33 5.04
C TRP A 35 10.09 14.81 6.48
N ILE A 36 9.04 14.04 6.80
CA ILE A 36 8.92 13.41 8.12
C ILE A 36 10.07 12.43 8.35
N ALA A 37 10.45 11.68 7.33
CA ALA A 37 11.48 10.66 7.44
C ALA A 37 12.87 11.27 7.67
N ASP A 38 13.20 12.38 7.01
CA ASP A 38 14.40 13.19 7.27
C ASP A 38 14.40 13.75 8.69
N PHE A 39 13.24 14.20 9.20
CA PHE A 39 13.13 14.69 10.58
C PHE A 39 13.38 13.59 11.61
N VAL A 40 12.81 12.40 11.42
CA VAL A 40 12.90 11.29 12.39
C VAL A 40 14.23 10.53 12.29
N VAL A 41 14.86 10.52 11.12
CA VAL A 41 16.08 9.74 10.87
C VAL A 41 17.14 10.56 10.09
N PRO A 42 17.60 11.69 10.64
CA PRO A 42 18.38 12.71 9.92
C PRO A 42 19.75 12.24 9.42
N HIS A 43 20.23 11.09 9.89
CA HIS A 43 21.53 10.52 9.50
C HIS A 43 21.41 9.34 8.52
N LYS A 44 20.21 9.08 7.97
CA LYS A 44 20.01 8.05 6.96
C LYS A 44 19.50 8.68 5.67
N ILE A 45 20.14 8.32 4.56
CA ILE A 45 19.66 8.70 3.23
C ILE A 45 18.50 7.77 2.87
N ILE A 46 17.34 8.36 2.62
CA ILE A 46 16.13 7.65 2.21
C ILE A 46 16.01 7.82 0.70
N VAL A 47 16.01 6.69 -0.01
CA VAL A 47 15.92 6.68 -1.48
C VAL A 47 14.58 6.10 -1.88
N VAL A 48 13.78 6.89 -2.59
CA VAL A 48 12.56 6.40 -3.25
C VAL A 48 12.98 5.62 -4.49
N LYS A 49 12.61 4.34 -4.53
CA LYS A 49 12.81 3.51 -5.74
C LYS A 49 11.68 3.83 -6.73
N SER A 50 12.00 4.63 -7.75
CA SER A 50 11.07 5.13 -8.76
C SER A 50 10.42 4.05 -9.64
N ASN A 51 10.94 2.82 -9.66
CA ASN A 51 10.41 1.70 -10.45
C ASN A 51 10.10 0.45 -9.61
N ASP A 52 9.94 0.60 -8.29
CA ASP A 52 9.56 -0.55 -7.48
C ASP A 52 8.12 -0.97 -7.79
N ARG A 53 7.91 -2.28 -7.96
CA ARG A 53 6.56 -2.77 -8.23
C ARG A 53 5.74 -2.65 -6.95
N PRO A 54 4.50 -2.14 -7.01
CA PRO A 54 3.67 -2.10 -5.82
C PRO A 54 3.46 -3.53 -5.30
N TRP A 55 3.34 -3.68 -3.97
CA TRP A 55 2.93 -4.95 -3.36
C TRP A 55 1.52 -5.37 -3.81
N PHE A 56 0.75 -4.42 -4.34
CA PHE A 56 -0.58 -4.64 -4.88
C PHE A 56 -0.49 -5.28 -6.27
N ASN A 57 -0.65 -6.62 -6.33
CA ASN A 57 -0.53 -7.38 -7.57
C ASN A 57 -1.75 -7.24 -8.50
N GLU A 58 -1.61 -7.69 -9.75
CA GLU A 58 -2.65 -7.63 -10.79
C GLU A 58 -3.94 -8.39 -10.45
N ASN A 59 -3.90 -9.35 -9.51
CA ASN A 59 -5.06 -10.14 -9.11
C ASN A 59 -5.94 -9.43 -8.06
N LEU A 60 -5.37 -8.50 -7.28
CA LEU A 60 -6.11 -7.80 -6.22
C LEU A 60 -7.21 -6.86 -6.74
N PRO A 61 -7.05 -6.12 -7.85
CA PRO A 61 -8.13 -5.35 -8.45
C PRO A 61 -9.38 -6.17 -8.76
N GLU A 62 -9.21 -7.39 -9.29
CA GLU A 62 -10.32 -8.27 -9.65
C GLU A 62 -11.08 -8.74 -8.39
N LEU A 63 -10.35 -9.18 -7.37
CA LEU A 63 -10.93 -9.58 -6.08
C LEU A 63 -11.60 -8.39 -5.36
N LEU A 64 -11.04 -7.19 -5.48
CA LEU A 64 -11.65 -5.97 -4.93
C LEU A 64 -12.98 -5.67 -5.62
N LYS A 65 -13.03 -5.79 -6.95
CA LYS A 65 -14.24 -5.60 -7.74
C LYS A 65 -15.30 -6.64 -7.37
N GLU A 66 -14.92 -7.92 -7.27
CA GLU A 66 -15.83 -8.99 -6.86
C GLU A 66 -16.39 -8.75 -5.45
N LYS A 67 -15.52 -8.43 -4.48
CA LYS A 67 -15.92 -8.06 -3.12
C LYS A 67 -16.95 -6.93 -3.12
N HIS A 68 -16.71 -5.90 -3.91
CA HIS A 68 -17.59 -4.73 -3.99
C HIS A 68 -18.97 -5.08 -4.60
N GLU A 69 -18.99 -5.85 -5.68
CA GLU A 69 -20.24 -6.28 -6.32
C GLU A 69 -21.06 -7.20 -5.40
N LEU A 70 -20.43 -8.16 -4.72
CA LEU A 70 -21.12 -9.03 -3.77
C LEU A 70 -21.62 -8.27 -2.54
N TYR A 71 -20.89 -7.24 -2.09
CA TYR A 71 -21.36 -6.34 -1.03
C TYR A 71 -22.60 -5.54 -1.45
N LYS A 72 -22.64 -5.02 -2.69
CA LYS A 72 -23.85 -4.34 -3.21
C LYS A 72 -25.05 -5.29 -3.26
N ILE A 73 -24.85 -6.51 -3.73
CA ILE A 73 -25.89 -7.55 -3.78
C ILE A 73 -26.39 -7.84 -2.36
N ASP A 74 -25.51 -7.99 -1.39
CA ASP A 74 -25.91 -8.22 0.00
C ASP A 74 -26.73 -7.06 0.58
N CYS A 75 -26.28 -5.82 0.36
CA CYS A 75 -27.02 -4.63 0.80
C CYS A 75 -28.42 -4.55 0.17
N ARG A 76 -28.58 -5.02 -1.07
CA ARG A 76 -29.84 -4.98 -1.83
C ARG A 76 -30.80 -6.09 -1.42
N PHE A 77 -30.34 -7.33 -1.33
CA PHE A 77 -31.21 -8.49 -1.16
C PHE A 77 -31.31 -8.97 0.30
N LYS A 78 -30.30 -8.70 1.14
CA LYS A 78 -30.28 -9.01 2.58
C LYS A 78 -30.65 -10.47 2.90
N THR A 79 -30.19 -11.40 2.07
CA THR A 79 -30.41 -12.84 2.27
C THR A 79 -29.25 -13.47 3.02
N THR A 80 -29.48 -14.60 3.69
CA THR A 80 -28.39 -15.35 4.35
C THR A 80 -27.30 -15.78 3.36
N SER A 81 -27.70 -16.11 2.13
CA SER A 81 -26.78 -16.50 1.05
C SER A 81 -25.92 -15.31 0.58
N SER A 82 -26.54 -14.15 0.34
CA SER A 82 -25.80 -12.93 -0.06
C SER A 82 -24.81 -12.48 1.01
N ALA A 83 -25.19 -12.57 2.28
CA ALA A 83 -24.32 -12.23 3.40
C ALA A 83 -23.13 -13.20 3.51
N ALA A 84 -23.36 -14.49 3.32
CA ALA A 84 -22.30 -15.50 3.31
C ALA A 84 -21.30 -15.27 2.17
N ASN A 85 -21.80 -14.94 0.97
CA ASN A 85 -20.96 -14.66 -0.20
C ASN A 85 -20.12 -13.39 -0.02
N SER A 86 -20.72 -12.30 0.48
CA SER A 86 -20.00 -11.04 0.74
C SER A 86 -18.90 -11.21 1.80
N ARG A 87 -19.17 -11.98 2.87
CA ARG A 87 -18.16 -12.32 3.88
C ARG A 87 -17.03 -13.16 3.31
N ARG A 88 -17.34 -14.17 2.49
CA ARG A 88 -16.33 -15.01 1.81
C ARG A 88 -15.43 -14.17 0.93
N ALA A 89 -15.99 -13.34 0.05
CA ALA A 89 -15.21 -12.48 -0.83
C ALA A 89 -14.34 -11.48 -0.05
N SER A 90 -14.84 -10.95 1.07
CA SER A 90 -14.03 -10.09 1.95
C SER A 90 -12.85 -10.84 2.56
N HIS A 91 -13.07 -12.05 3.06
CA HIS A 91 -12.01 -12.90 3.60
C HIS A 91 -10.99 -13.29 2.53
N ASP A 92 -11.43 -13.65 1.33
CA ASP A 92 -10.55 -14.06 0.23
C ASP A 92 -9.69 -12.89 -0.26
N PHE A 93 -10.27 -11.68 -0.36
CA PHE A 93 -9.52 -10.46 -0.64
C PHE A 93 -8.47 -10.18 0.46
N GLU A 94 -8.85 -10.24 1.74
CA GLU A 94 -7.91 -10.03 2.84
C GLU A 94 -6.77 -11.06 2.85
N LYS A 95 -7.09 -12.33 2.58
CA LYS A 95 -6.10 -13.40 2.46
C LYS A 95 -5.13 -13.14 1.31
N ALA A 96 -5.64 -12.72 0.15
CA ALA A 96 -4.82 -12.35 -1.00
C ALA A 96 -3.94 -11.13 -0.71
N CYS A 97 -4.46 -10.10 -0.05
CA CYS A 97 -3.66 -8.94 0.36
C CYS A 97 -2.51 -9.33 1.29
N LYS A 98 -2.79 -10.16 2.31
CA LYS A 98 -1.75 -10.65 3.23
C LYS A 98 -0.68 -11.46 2.49
N ALA A 99 -1.08 -12.30 1.54
CA ALA A 99 -0.17 -13.10 0.73
C ALA A 99 0.70 -12.22 -0.18
N ALA A 100 0.11 -11.31 -0.94
CA ALA A 100 0.81 -10.39 -1.84
C ALA A 100 1.81 -9.50 -1.09
N LYS A 101 1.39 -8.96 0.05
CA LYS A 101 2.27 -8.18 0.93
C LYS A 101 3.44 -9.01 1.44
N LYS A 102 3.20 -10.24 1.91
CA LYS A 102 4.26 -11.15 2.37
C LYS A 102 5.24 -11.47 1.25
N GLU A 103 4.75 -11.77 0.05
CA GLU A 103 5.57 -12.08 -1.12
C GLU A 103 6.46 -10.89 -1.52
N TYR A 104 5.90 -9.68 -1.55
CA TYR A 104 6.65 -8.46 -1.82
C TYR A 104 7.78 -8.26 -0.80
N PHE A 105 7.50 -8.38 0.50
CA PHE A 105 8.54 -8.25 1.53
C PHE A 105 9.61 -9.34 1.45
N LEU A 106 9.24 -10.58 1.10
CA LEU A 106 10.19 -11.66 0.88
C LEU A 106 11.13 -11.31 -0.29
N LYS A 107 10.58 -10.88 -1.43
CA LYS A 107 11.35 -10.45 -2.60
C LYS A 107 12.26 -9.27 -2.27
N LEU A 108 11.73 -8.23 -1.64
CA LEU A 108 12.49 -7.06 -1.22
C LEU A 108 13.63 -7.43 -0.25
N SER A 109 13.37 -8.31 0.72
CA SER A 109 14.41 -8.79 1.65
C SER A 109 15.50 -9.59 0.93
N ALA A 110 15.13 -10.38 -0.08
CA ALA A 110 16.10 -11.13 -0.88
C ALA A 110 16.96 -10.18 -1.73
N GLU A 111 16.35 -9.16 -2.34
CA GLU A 111 17.07 -8.11 -3.08
C GLU A 111 18.04 -7.34 -2.18
N MET A 112 17.58 -6.88 -1.01
CA MET A 112 18.43 -6.15 -0.06
C MET A 112 19.61 -6.99 0.46
N ASN A 113 19.41 -8.29 0.65
CA ASN A 113 20.47 -9.18 1.15
C ASN A 113 21.38 -9.74 0.04
N SER A 114 20.96 -9.67 -1.22
CA SER A 114 21.77 -10.11 -2.37
C SER A 114 22.70 -9.02 -2.91
N SER A 115 22.48 -7.74 -2.57
CA SER A 115 23.29 -6.62 -3.06
C SER A 115 24.68 -6.48 -2.41
N SER A 116 25.14 -7.45 -1.62
CA SER A 116 26.41 -7.36 -0.88
C SER A 116 27.66 -7.73 -1.70
N LYS A 117 27.59 -7.94 -3.03
CA LYS A 117 28.73 -8.49 -3.82
C LYS A 117 29.16 -7.73 -5.09
N LEU A 118 28.61 -6.56 -5.43
CA LEU A 118 28.95 -5.92 -6.71
C LEU A 118 29.14 -4.38 -6.65
N TRP A 119 29.55 -3.81 -5.53
CA TRP A 119 29.81 -2.36 -5.48
C TRP A 119 31.12 -1.93 -6.18
N TRP A 120 31.99 -2.86 -6.59
CA TRP A 120 33.29 -2.58 -7.23
C TRP A 120 33.41 -3.06 -8.69
N ARG A 121 32.33 -3.54 -9.32
CA ARG A 121 32.32 -3.83 -10.77
C ARG A 121 31.49 -2.78 -11.47
N GLN A 122 32.08 -1.60 -11.63
CA GLN A 122 31.80 -0.67 -12.73
C GLN A 122 32.83 -0.89 -13.83
#